data_AF-A0A257Q421-F1
#
_entry.id   AF-A0A257Q421-F1
#
_cell.length_a   1.000
_cell.length_b   1.000
_cell.length_c   1.000
_cell.angle_alpha   90.00
_cell.angle_beta   90.00
_cell.angle_gamma   90.00
#
_symmetry.space_group_name_H-M   'P 1'
#
loop_
_entity.id
_entity.type
_entity.pdbx_description
1 polymer ?
#
loop_
_entity_poly.entity_id
_entity_poly.type
_entity_poly.pdbx_seq_one_letter_code
_entity_poly.pdbx_strand_id
1 'polypeptide(L)'
;MVVFGGGYGFDMLAHAHWLRRKVLHYWGDIDTHGFAILDQLRSHFPHVKSFLMNRETLMTHREQWVVEPQPIMRDLPRLTPEERAVYDDMRWKRLQDGCCVRLEQERISFGWLQQELRNTITSWVR
;
A
#
# COMPACT_ATOMS: atom_id res chain seq x y z
N MET A 1 12.68 -9.42 -8.99
CA MET A 1 12.03 -10.57 -8.32
C MET A 1 10.69 -10.11 -7.81
N VAL A 2 9.65 -10.93 -7.95
CA VAL A 2 8.33 -10.70 -7.36
C VAL A 2 8.09 -11.80 -6.33
N VAL A 3 7.59 -11.43 -5.15
CA VAL A 3 7.24 -12.37 -4.08
C VAL A 3 5.76 -12.18 -3.77
N PHE A 4 4.97 -13.24 -3.96
CA PHE A 4 3.55 -13.24 -3.60
C PHE A 4 3.40 -13.77 -2.18
N GLY A 5 2.75 -13.00 -1.31
CA GLY A 5 2.42 -13.40 0.05
C GLY A 5 0.90 -13.39 0.25
N GLY A 6 0.34 -14.45 0.82
CA GLY A 6 -1.10 -14.57 1.11
C GLY A 6 -1.59 -13.78 2.34
N GLY A 7 -1.05 -12.58 2.59
CA GLY A 7 -1.40 -11.76 3.76
C GLY A 7 -0.40 -11.87 4.93
N TYR A 8 -0.92 -11.87 6.18
CA TYR A 8 -0.23 -11.69 7.48
C TYR A 8 0.94 -12.65 7.83
N GLY A 9 1.44 -13.46 6.90
CA GLY A 9 2.48 -14.48 7.08
C GLY A 9 3.93 -13.98 6.98
N PHE A 10 4.27 -12.87 7.63
CA PHE A 10 5.62 -12.28 7.56
C PHE A 10 6.68 -13.05 8.36
N ASP A 11 6.30 -14.01 9.20
CA ASP A 11 7.24 -14.84 9.96
C ASP A 11 8.19 -15.63 9.05
N MET A 12 7.71 -16.13 7.90
CA MET A 12 8.59 -16.76 6.92
C MET A 12 9.55 -15.76 6.24
N LEU A 13 9.11 -14.52 6.04
CA LEU A 13 9.94 -13.47 5.45
C LEU A 13 11.01 -12.95 6.44
N ALA A 14 10.76 -13.02 7.75
CA ALA A 14 11.73 -12.62 8.76
C ALA A 14 13.06 -13.39 8.67
N HIS A 15 13.00 -14.65 8.22
CA HIS A 15 14.18 -15.50 7.99
C HIS A 15 14.92 -15.20 6.67
N ALA A 16 14.31 -14.46 5.74
CA ALA A 16 14.92 -14.05 4.48
C ALA A 16 15.82 -12.81 4.66
N HIS A 17 16.85 -12.91 5.51
CA HIS A 17 17.75 -11.80 5.85
C HIS A 17 18.40 -11.11 4.65
N TRP A 18 18.54 -11.82 3.53
CA TRP A 18 19.08 -11.28 2.28
C TRP A 18 18.20 -10.16 1.68
N LEU A 19 16.90 -10.12 1.98
CA LEU A 19 16.00 -9.05 1.55
C LEU A 19 16.33 -7.70 2.20
N ARG A 20 16.97 -7.70 3.39
CA ARG A 20 17.35 -6.46 4.08
C ARG A 20 18.35 -5.60 3.31
N ARG A 21 19.03 -6.17 2.31
CA ARG A 21 20.01 -5.49 1.47
C ARG A 21 19.47 -5.13 0.08
N LYS A 22 18.16 -5.27 -0.14
CA LYS A 22 17.51 -5.02 -1.44
C LYS A 22 16.54 -3.85 -1.32
N VAL A 23 16.30 -3.19 -2.45
CA VAL A 23 15.20 -2.23 -2.56
C VAL A 23 13.90 -3.04 -2.55
N LEU A 24 13.04 -2.79 -1.57
CA LEU A 24 11.78 -3.49 -1.39
C LEU A 24 10.62 -2.54 -1.63
N HIS A 25 9.73 -2.95 -2.53
CA HIS A 25 8.45 -2.29 -2.78
C HIS A 25 7.32 -3.23 -2.38
N TYR A 26 6.36 -2.70 -1.62
CA TYR A 26 5.11 -3.36 -1.29
C TYR A 26 3.98 -2.76 -2.11
N TRP A 27 3.22 -3.61 -2.80
CA TRP A 27 2.04 -3.21 -3.55
C TRP A 27 0.86 -4.06 -3.07
N GLY A 28 -0.12 -3.40 -2.45
CA GLY A 28 -1.36 -4.02 -2.01
C GLY A 28 -2.54 -3.12 -2.33
N ASP A 29 -3.72 -3.53 -1.88
CA ASP A 29 -4.94 -2.73 -1.99
C ASP A 29 -4.79 -1.41 -1.23
N ILE A 30 -5.35 -0.33 -1.78
CA ILE A 30 -5.47 0.92 -1.04
C ILE A 30 -6.74 0.82 -0.19
N ASP A 31 -6.59 0.22 0.98
CA ASP A 31 -7.61 0.08 2.02
C ASP A 31 -6.96 -0.02 3.41
N THR A 32 -7.78 -0.12 4.46
CA THR A 32 -7.24 -0.16 5.82
C THR A 32 -6.44 -1.44 6.13
N HIS A 33 -6.73 -2.57 5.46
CA HIS A 33 -5.99 -3.82 5.62
C HIS A 33 -4.64 -3.78 4.91
N GLY A 34 -4.56 -3.25 3.70
CA GLY A 34 -3.32 -3.09 2.92
C GLY A 34 -2.30 -2.22 3.67
N PHE A 35 -2.75 -1.12 4.27
CA PHE A 35 -1.88 -0.31 5.14
C PHE A 35 -1.47 -1.03 6.43
N ALA A 36 -2.36 -1.85 7.02
CA ALA A 36 -2.01 -2.64 8.20
C ALA A 36 -0.95 -3.72 7.90
N ILE A 37 -1.04 -4.34 6.72
CA ILE A 37 -0.05 -5.29 6.21
C ILE A 37 1.29 -4.58 5.97
N LEU A 38 1.28 -3.37 5.41
CA LEU A 38 2.48 -2.55 5.23
C LEU A 38 3.14 -2.18 6.57
N ASP A 39 2.36 -1.77 7.59
CA ASP A 39 2.87 -1.47 8.94
C ASP A 39 3.58 -2.69 9.55
N GLN A 40 2.97 -3.87 9.41
CA GLN A 40 3.56 -5.12 9.89
C GLN A 40 4.81 -5.49 9.09
N LEU A 41 4.78 -5.37 7.76
CA LEU A 41 5.97 -5.63 6.94
C LEU A 41 7.14 -4.72 7.36
N ARG A 42 6.86 -3.45 7.66
CA ARG A 42 7.87 -2.50 8.14
C ARG A 42 8.38 -2.76 9.55
N SER A 43 7.72 -3.57 10.38
CA SER A 43 8.32 -4.02 11.65
C SER A 43 9.52 -4.94 11.42
N HIS A 44 9.57 -5.64 10.27
CA HIS A 44 10.69 -6.51 9.89
C HIS A 44 11.66 -5.83 8.92
N PHE A 45 11.14 -4.99 8.01
CA PHE A 45 11.90 -4.31 6.96
C PHE A 45 11.54 -2.81 6.91
N PRO A 46 12.12 -1.97 7.79
CA PRO A 46 11.75 -0.55 7.89
C PRO A 46 11.95 0.29 6.63
N HIS A 47 12.76 -0.18 5.68
CA HIS A 47 13.09 0.50 4.42
C HIS A 47 12.11 0.19 3.28
N VAL A 48 11.09 -0.64 3.51
CA VAL A 48 10.09 -0.97 2.47
C VAL A 48 9.30 0.28 2.09
N LYS A 49 9.24 0.56 0.80
CA LYS A 49 8.40 1.62 0.25
C LYS A 49 7.09 1.03 -0.26
N SER A 50 5.98 1.72 -0.04
CA SER A 50 4.74 1.39 -0.75
C SER A 50 4.87 1.75 -2.23
N PHE A 51 4.17 1.04 -3.09
CA PHE A 51 4.09 1.29 -4.53
C PHE A 51 2.62 1.39 -4.91
N LEU A 52 2.24 2.46 -5.61
CA LEU A 52 0.86 2.75 -6.03
C LEU A 52 -0.19 2.85 -4.89
N MET A 53 0.25 3.01 -3.63
CA MET A 53 -0.64 3.18 -2.47
C MET A 53 -0.67 4.64 -2.00
N ASN A 54 -0.67 5.60 -2.93
CA ASN A 54 -0.66 7.02 -2.64
C ASN A 54 -2.02 7.69 -2.97
N ARG A 55 -2.22 8.92 -2.47
CA ARG A 55 -3.47 9.67 -2.69
C ARG A 55 -3.77 9.88 -4.16
N GLU A 56 -2.75 10.16 -4.96
CA GLU A 56 -2.92 10.42 -6.40
C GLU A 56 -3.51 9.18 -7.10
N THR A 57 -2.93 8.00 -6.87
CA THR A 57 -3.42 6.74 -7.41
C THR A 57 -4.87 6.47 -6.97
N LEU A 58 -5.16 6.70 -5.68
CA LEU A 58 -6.50 6.53 -5.13
C LEU A 58 -7.54 7.44 -5.82
N MET A 59 -7.23 8.73 -5.95
CA MET A 59 -8.16 9.72 -6.49
C MET A 59 -8.35 9.58 -8.01
N THR A 60 -7.30 9.23 -8.74
CA THR A 60 -7.38 8.96 -10.19
C THR A 60 -8.33 7.81 -10.51
N HIS A 61 -8.48 6.84 -9.61
CA HIS A 61 -9.34 5.66 -9.80
C HIS A 61 -10.61 5.72 -8.96
N ARG A 62 -11.15 6.92 -8.72
CA ARG A 62 -12.36 7.11 -7.88
C ARG A 62 -13.56 6.28 -8.34
N GLU A 63 -13.77 6.14 -9.64
CA GLU A 63 -14.86 5.34 -10.21
C GLU A 63 -14.75 3.84 -9.91
N GLN A 64 -13.56 3.37 -9.52
CA GLN A 64 -13.29 1.97 -9.23
C GLN A 64 -13.42 1.63 -7.74
N TRP A 65 -13.68 2.62 -6.89
CA TRP A 65 -13.82 2.43 -5.45
C TRP A 65 -14.95 1.47 -5.11
N VAL A 66 -14.69 0.64 -4.10
CA VAL A 66 -15.69 -0.20 -3.45
C VAL A 66 -15.76 0.15 -1.97
N VAL A 67 -16.80 -0.34 -1.29
CA VAL A 67 -16.93 -0.18 0.16
C VAL A 67 -16.13 -1.28 0.85
N GLU A 68 -15.28 -0.88 1.79
CA GLU A 68 -14.61 -1.80 2.71
C GLU A 68 -15.57 -2.18 3.85
N PRO A 69 -16.00 -3.45 3.95
CA PRO A 69 -17.03 -3.84 4.91
C PRO A 69 -16.54 -3.86 6.37
N GLN A 70 -15.25 -4.12 6.59
CA GLN A 70 -14.65 -4.29 7.90
C GLN A 70 -13.35 -3.50 8.01
N PRO A 71 -13.40 -2.17 8.17
CA PRO A 71 -12.20 -1.36 8.27
C PRO A 71 -11.46 -1.56 9.59
N ILE A 72 -10.14 -1.49 9.53
CA ILE A 72 -9.24 -1.42 10.67
C ILE A 72 -9.17 0.01 11.20
N MET A 73 -9.41 0.18 12.51
CA MET A 73 -9.38 1.47 13.20
C MET A 73 -8.13 1.73 14.05
N ARG A 74 -7.23 0.74 14.20
CA ARG A 74 -6.03 0.87 15.05
C ARG A 74 -4.99 1.82 14.47
N ASP A 75 -4.12 2.37 15.30
CA ASP A 75 -3.01 3.17 14.79
C ASP A 75 -1.91 2.30 14.17
N LEU A 76 -1.34 2.81 13.07
CA LEU A 76 -0.30 2.14 12.28
C LEU A 76 1.00 2.98 12.35
N PRO A 77 1.82 2.86 13.41
CA PRO A 77 2.91 3.79 13.72
C PRO A 77 4.04 3.82 12.66
N ARG A 78 4.17 2.82 11.80
CA ARG A 78 5.23 2.71 10.77
C ARG A 78 4.83 3.23 9.39
N LEU A 79 3.64 3.80 9.24
CA LEU A 79 3.26 4.54 8.03
C LEU A 79 3.99 5.88 7.94
N THR A 80 4.33 6.29 6.72
CA THR A 80 4.80 7.66 6.46
C THR A 80 3.66 8.67 6.68
N PRO A 81 3.95 9.96 6.84
CA PRO A 81 2.90 10.98 6.97
C PRO A 81 1.90 10.96 5.80
N GLU A 82 2.37 10.75 4.57
CA GLU A 82 1.55 10.73 3.35
C GLU A 82 0.62 9.51 3.33
N GLU A 83 1.14 8.33 3.67
CA GLU A 83 0.36 7.09 3.76
C GLU A 83 -0.66 7.16 4.91
N ARG A 84 -0.26 7.72 6.05
CA ARG A 84 -1.16 7.92 7.19
C ARG A 84 -2.31 8.85 6.82
N ALA A 85 -2.06 9.91 6.04
CA ALA A 85 -3.11 10.80 5.58
C ALA A 85 -4.14 10.08 4.69
N VAL A 86 -3.70 9.14 3.83
CA VAL A 86 -4.61 8.31 3.03
C VAL A 86 -5.39 7.35 3.92
N TYR A 87 -4.69 6.65 4.82
CA TYR A 87 -5.29 5.73 5.78
C TYR A 87 -6.33 6.40 6.68
N ASP A 88 -6.03 7.60 7.18
CA ASP A 88 -6.93 8.40 8.01
C ASP A 88 -8.18 8.82 7.25
N ASP A 89 -8.03 9.27 6.00
CA ASP A 89 -9.16 9.63 5.17
C ASP A 89 -10.10 8.45 4.90
N MET A 90 -9.56 7.24 4.77
CA MET A 90 -10.35 6.01 4.65
C MET A 90 -11.05 5.65 5.95
N ARG A 91 -10.29 5.43 7.04
CA ARG A 91 -10.84 4.91 8.31
C ARG A 91 -11.83 5.89 8.95
N TRP A 92 -11.65 7.19 8.73
CA TRP A 92 -12.56 8.24 9.19
C TRP A 92 -13.63 8.63 8.16
N LYS A 93 -13.74 7.88 7.05
CA LYS A 93 -14.81 8.01 6.04
C LYS A 93 -14.92 9.42 5.46
N ARG A 94 -13.77 10.06 5.20
CA ARG A 94 -13.66 11.44 4.70
C ARG A 94 -13.71 11.55 3.18
N LEU A 95 -13.68 10.40 2.49
CA LEU A 95 -13.59 10.33 1.03
C LEU A 95 -14.93 10.14 0.33
N GLN A 96 -15.86 9.44 0.97
CA GLN A 96 -17.20 9.15 0.47
C GLN A 96 -18.16 9.13 1.65
N ASP A 97 -19.31 9.81 1.49
CA ASP A 97 -20.27 10.05 2.57
C ASP A 97 -20.61 8.77 3.36
N GLY A 98 -20.07 8.69 4.58
CA GLY A 98 -20.36 7.62 5.55
C GLY A 98 -19.75 6.24 5.24
N CYS A 99 -18.95 6.10 4.18
CA CYS A 99 -18.40 4.81 3.73
C CYS A 99 -16.86 4.79 3.80
N CYS A 100 -16.30 3.68 4.27
CA CYS A 100 -14.87 3.41 4.13
C CYS A 100 -14.62 2.91 2.72
N VAL A 101 -13.82 3.63 1.93
CA VAL A 101 -13.55 3.25 0.54
C VAL A 101 -12.30 2.39 0.45
N ARG A 102 -12.30 1.48 -0.52
CA ARG A 102 -11.19 0.61 -0.87
C ARG A 102 -10.98 0.66 -2.37
N LEU A 103 -9.72 0.72 -2.79
CA LEU A 103 -9.30 0.50 -4.17
C LEU A 103 -8.48 -0.78 -4.25
N GLU A 104 -9.03 -1.79 -4.91
CA GLU A 104 -8.33 -3.05 -5.16
C GLU A 104 -7.17 -2.83 -6.13
N GLN A 105 -6.03 -3.43 -5.85
CA GLN A 105 -4.82 -3.32 -6.65
C GLN A 105 -5.07 -3.73 -8.12
N GLU A 106 -5.97 -4.68 -8.35
CA GLU A 106 -6.35 -5.18 -9.68
C GLU A 106 -7.17 -4.17 -10.51
N ARG A 107 -7.75 -3.15 -9.86
CA ARG A 107 -8.55 -2.11 -10.51
C ARG A 107 -7.75 -0.88 -10.93
N ILE A 108 -6.46 -0.83 -10.61
CA ILE A 108 -5.56 0.22 -11.08
C ILE A 108 -5.30 -0.01 -12.57
N SER A 109 -5.53 1.01 -13.38
CA SER A 109 -5.36 0.91 -14.83
C SER A 109 -3.92 0.55 -15.21
N PHE A 110 -3.77 -0.29 -16.23
CA PHE A 110 -2.45 -0.73 -16.69
C PHE A 110 -1.57 0.45 -17.14
N GLY A 111 -2.16 1.49 -17.76
CA GLY A 111 -1.44 2.69 -18.17
C GLY A 111 -0.84 3.45 -16.98
N TRP A 112 -1.58 3.56 -15.87
CA TRP A 112 -1.09 4.18 -14.63
C TRP A 112 0.06 3.36 -14.03
N LEU A 113 -0.09 2.04 -13.97
CA LEU A 113 0.97 1.13 -13.52
C LEU A 113 2.25 1.29 -14.34
N GLN A 114 2.14 1.32 -15.67
CA GLN A 114 3.30 1.47 -16.56
C GLN A 114 4.02 2.81 -16.36
N GLN A 115 3.26 3.89 -16.15
CA GLN A 115 3.83 5.21 -15.90
C GLN A 115 4.60 5.24 -14.58
N GLU A 116 3.99 4.74 -13.51
CA GLU A 116 4.61 4.73 -12.17
C GLU A 116 5.79 3.79 -12.07
N LEU A 117 5.73 2.65 -12.76
CA LEU A 117 6.87 1.74 -12.86
C LEU A 117 8.06 2.42 -13.58
N ARG A 118 7.80 3.17 -14.66
CA ARG A 118 8.83 3.92 -15.38
C ARG A 118 9.46 4.99 -14.49
N ASN A 119 8.63 5.78 -13.81
CA ASN A 119 9.08 6.81 -12.86
C ASN A 119 9.97 6.20 -11.77
N THR A 120 9.56 5.07 -11.21
CA THR A 120 10.30 4.36 -10.15
C THR A 120 11.65 3.84 -10.65
N ILE A 121 11.70 3.19 -11.81
CA ILE A 121 12.95 2.67 -12.38
C ILE A 121 13.90 3.81 -12.74
N THR A 122 13.42 4.90 -13.32
CA THR A 122 14.26 6.06 -13.68
C THR A 122 14.90 6.70 -12.45
N SER A 123 14.23 6.66 -11.29
CA SER A 123 14.79 7.15 -10.02
C SER A 123 15.99 6.33 -9.50
N TRP A 124 16.27 5.15 -10.07
CA TRP A 124 17.38 4.27 -9.66
C TRP A 124 18.65 4.44 -10.49
N VAL A 125 18.58 5.14 -11.63
CA VAL A 125 19.70 5.34 -12.55
C VAL A 125 20.37 6.71 -12.33
N ARG A 126 19.90 7.47 -11.33
CA ARG A 126 20.55 8.69 -10.84
C ARG A 126 21.14 8.44 -9.47
#